data_AF-X1GU05-F1
#
_entry.id   AF-X1GU05-F1
#
_cell.length_a   1.000
_cell.length_b   1.000
_cell.length_c   1.000
_cell.angle_alpha   90.00
_cell.angle_beta   90.00
_cell.angle_gamma   90.00
#
_symmetry.space_group_name_H-M   'P 1'
#
loop_
_entity.id
_entity.type
_entity.pdbx_description
1 polymer ?
#
loop_
_entity_poly.entity_id
_entity_poly.type
_entity_poly.pdbx_seq_one_letter_code
_entity_poly.pdbx_strand_id
1 'polypeptide(L)'
;MIKVPATGAGIPAIEVLIGEGVNVNVTLIFSLGHYEPVAEAYITGLERRLAAGGDVSSIASVASFFVSRVDTAVDMALEKIGHPEIQGKIAIANAKVAYARFREIFSGERWDRLVAHGARVQRVLWGSTGTKNPRYPDTLYVDSLIGRDTVNTLPPATLQPSLTTGKWPKSWS
;
A
#
# COMPACT_ATOMS: atom_id res chain seq x y z
N MET A 1 -5.65 10.11 10.85
CA MET A 1 -5.55 8.63 10.87
C MET A 1 -4.59 8.23 11.97
N ILE A 2 -4.90 7.16 12.71
CA ILE A 2 -3.97 6.55 13.68
C ILE A 2 -3.09 5.56 12.93
N LYS A 3 -1.78 5.55 13.19
CA LYS A 3 -0.85 4.62 12.54
C LYS A 3 -0.69 3.35 13.36
N VAL A 4 -0.97 2.19 12.77
CA VAL A 4 -0.86 0.88 13.43
C VAL A 4 0.04 -0.05 12.61
N PRO A 5 1.10 -0.64 13.18
CA PRO A 5 1.93 -1.62 12.48
C PRO A 5 1.18 -2.90 12.11
N ALA A 6 1.47 -3.48 10.93
CA ALA A 6 0.97 -4.77 10.47
C ALA A 6 1.71 -5.96 11.13
N THR A 7 1.76 -5.95 12.47
CA THR A 7 2.31 -7.06 13.27
C THR A 7 1.18 -8.00 13.69
N GLY A 8 1.51 -9.20 14.19
CA GLY A 8 0.50 -10.14 14.69
C GLY A 8 -0.45 -9.55 15.73
N ALA A 9 0.03 -8.68 16.62
CA ALA A 9 -0.81 -7.95 17.58
C ALA A 9 -1.51 -6.72 16.96
N GLY A 10 -0.97 -6.16 15.88
CA GLY A 10 -1.55 -5.03 15.18
C GLY A 10 -2.77 -5.39 14.35
N ILE A 11 -2.81 -6.57 13.73
CA ILE A 11 -3.96 -7.06 12.94
C ILE A 11 -5.29 -7.00 13.72
N PRO A 12 -5.43 -7.63 14.91
CA PRO A 12 -6.69 -7.55 15.65
C PRO A 12 -7.00 -6.12 16.12
N ALA A 13 -5.98 -5.30 16.41
CA ALA A 13 -6.20 -3.91 16.77
C ALA A 13 -6.75 -3.08 15.60
N ILE A 14 -6.31 -3.34 14.36
CA ILE A 14 -6.82 -2.68 13.16
C ILE A 14 -8.30 -3.00 12.99
N GLU A 15 -8.70 -4.27 13.06
CA GLU A 15 -10.10 -4.68 12.93
C GLU A 15 -11.00 -3.97 13.95
N VAL A 16 -10.58 -3.97 15.23
CA VAL A 16 -11.32 -3.29 16.31
C VAL A 16 -11.44 -1.80 16.01
N LEU A 17 -10.33 -1.12 15.70
CA LEU A 17 -10.34 0.32 15.42
C LEU A 17 -11.26 0.67 14.25
N ILE A 18 -11.24 -0.11 13.17
CA ILE A 18 -12.12 0.09 12.03
C ILE A 18 -13.60 -0.13 12.43
N GLY A 19 -13.88 -1.17 13.24
CA GLY A 19 -15.21 -1.41 13.81
C GLY A 19 -15.75 -0.23 14.61
N GLU A 20 -14.88 0.40 15.41
CA GLU A 20 -15.18 1.60 16.20
C GLU A 20 -15.29 2.88 15.34
N GLY A 21 -15.05 2.79 14.03
CA GLY A 21 -15.14 3.92 13.11
C GLY A 21 -13.88 4.81 13.04
N VAL A 22 -12.74 4.29 13.48
CA VAL A 22 -11.47 5.02 13.49
C VAL A 22 -10.76 4.89 12.15
N ASN A 23 -10.32 6.01 11.58
CA ASN A 23 -9.51 6.02 10.36
C ASN A 23 -8.07 5.55 10.65
N VAL A 24 -7.63 4.46 10.02
CA VAL A 24 -6.33 3.81 10.29
C VAL A 24 -5.37 3.94 9.10
N ASN A 25 -4.11 4.25 9.38
CA ASN A 25 -3.00 4.06 8.46
C ASN A 25 -2.24 2.81 8.93
N VAL A 26 -2.37 1.71 8.21
CA VAL A 26 -1.63 0.49 8.52
C VAL A 26 -0.21 0.60 7.96
N THR A 27 0.82 0.29 8.74
CA THR A 27 2.23 0.50 8.36
C THR A 27 3.08 -0.76 8.48
N LEU A 28 4.29 -0.74 7.92
CA LEU A 28 5.26 -1.85 7.93
C LEU A 28 4.78 -3.10 7.16
N ILE A 29 4.15 -2.88 6.02
CA ILE A 29 3.75 -3.93 5.08
C ILE A 29 4.87 -4.09 4.03
N PHE A 30 5.36 -5.31 3.83
CA PHE A 30 6.50 -5.59 2.93
C PHE A 30 6.21 -6.72 1.94
N SER A 31 5.18 -7.53 2.18
CA SER A 31 4.85 -8.72 1.41
C SER A 31 3.34 -8.94 1.38
N LEU A 32 2.87 -9.83 0.51
CA LEU A 32 1.48 -10.27 0.52
C LEU A 32 1.07 -10.90 1.86
N GLY A 33 1.98 -11.65 2.51
CA GLY A 33 1.71 -12.25 3.82
C GLY A 33 1.46 -11.22 4.92
N HIS A 34 1.94 -9.98 4.77
CA HIS A 34 1.53 -8.87 5.65
C HIS A 34 0.26 -8.17 5.15
N TYR A 35 0.10 -8.04 3.83
CA TYR A 35 -0.99 -7.26 3.24
C TYR A 35 -2.36 -7.94 3.35
N GLU A 36 -2.46 -9.24 3.09
CA GLU A 36 -3.74 -9.94 3.10
C GLU A 36 -4.43 -9.91 4.47
N PRO A 37 -3.74 -10.19 5.60
CA PRO A 37 -4.35 -10.06 6.92
C PRO A 37 -4.79 -8.62 7.24
N VAL A 38 -4.09 -7.61 6.71
CA VAL A 38 -4.45 -6.20 6.89
C VAL A 38 -5.74 -5.86 6.15
N ALA A 39 -5.85 -6.29 4.90
CA ALA A 39 -7.05 -6.06 4.10
C ALA A 39 -8.26 -6.82 4.67
N GLU A 40 -8.04 -8.05 5.15
CA GLU A 40 -9.08 -8.83 5.82
C GLU A 40 -9.56 -8.18 7.12
N ALA A 41 -8.63 -7.70 7.97
CA ALA A 41 -8.98 -6.96 9.19
C ALA A 41 -9.76 -5.68 8.89
N TYR A 42 -9.44 -5.00 7.78
CA TYR A 42 -10.19 -3.83 7.34
C TYR A 42 -11.63 -4.18 6.94
N ILE A 43 -11.81 -5.19 6.08
CA ILE A 43 -13.14 -5.62 5.61
C ILE A 43 -13.98 -6.10 6.80
N THR A 44 -13.43 -6.96 7.65
CA THR A 44 -14.11 -7.48 8.84
C THR A 44 -14.48 -6.35 9.81
N GLY A 45 -13.62 -5.36 10.00
CA GLY A 45 -13.93 -4.18 10.81
C GLY A 45 -15.13 -3.39 10.26
N LEU A 46 -15.19 -3.18 8.93
CA LEU A 46 -16.32 -2.52 8.28
C LEU A 46 -17.62 -3.32 8.45
N GLU A 47 -17.55 -4.64 8.26
CA GLU A 47 -18.70 -5.55 8.45
C GLU A 47 -19.23 -5.49 9.87
N ARG A 48 -18.34 -5.53 10.88
CA ARG A 48 -18.70 -5.40 12.30
C ARG A 48 -19.39 -4.08 12.60
N ARG A 49 -18.88 -2.98 12.06
CA ARG A 49 -19.49 -1.67 12.23
C ARG A 49 -20.88 -1.60 11.62
N LEU A 50 -21.02 -2.08 10.39
CA LEU A 50 -22.30 -2.07 9.68
C LEU A 50 -23.34 -2.93 10.41
N ALA A 51 -22.95 -4.10 10.91
CA ALA A 51 -23.81 -4.97 11.71
C ALA A 51 -24.26 -4.32 13.03
N ALA A 52 -23.44 -3.43 13.60
CA ALA A 52 -23.78 -2.62 14.76
C ALA A 52 -24.60 -1.36 14.43
N GLY A 53 -25.00 -1.17 13.17
CA GLY A 53 -25.77 0.00 12.71
C GLY A 53 -24.92 1.28 12.53
N GLY A 54 -23.60 1.16 12.52
CA GLY A 54 -22.68 2.28 12.33
C GLY A 54 -22.49 2.69 10.86
N ASP A 55 -22.13 3.95 10.64
CA ASP A 55 -21.83 4.49 9.31
C ASP A 55 -20.43 4.11 8.83
N VAL A 56 -20.33 3.36 7.72
CA VAL A 56 -19.06 2.97 7.09
C VAL A 56 -18.56 3.99 6.04
N SER A 57 -19.40 4.93 5.61
CA SER A 57 -19.08 5.86 4.51
C SER A 57 -18.06 6.93 4.89
N SER A 58 -17.91 7.20 6.19
CA SER A 58 -16.92 8.12 6.76
C SER A 58 -15.55 7.47 7.03
N ILE A 59 -15.45 6.14 6.93
CA ILE A 59 -14.21 5.41 7.20
C ILE A 59 -13.27 5.48 5.99
N ALA A 60 -12.04 5.91 6.27
CA ALA A 60 -10.93 5.92 5.34
C ALA A 60 -9.73 5.18 5.96
N SER A 61 -9.10 4.34 5.16
CA SER A 61 -7.91 3.60 5.56
C SER A 61 -6.88 3.55 4.43
N VAL A 62 -5.61 3.40 4.80
CA VAL A 62 -4.51 3.17 3.86
C VAL A 62 -3.61 2.02 4.34
N ALA A 63 -3.13 1.21 3.41
CA ALA A 63 -2.17 0.15 3.66
C ALA A 63 -0.79 0.57 3.16
N SER A 64 0.09 1.01 4.07
CA SER A 64 1.44 1.53 3.75
C SER A 64 2.41 0.38 3.43
N PHE A 65 2.55 0.10 2.15
CA PHE A 65 3.42 -0.91 1.55
C PHE A 65 4.79 -0.30 1.21
N PHE A 66 5.85 -0.82 1.83
CA PHE A 66 7.20 -0.25 1.74
C PHE A 66 7.93 -0.75 0.48
N VAL A 67 8.49 0.18 -0.28
CA VAL A 67 9.09 -0.10 -1.60
C VAL A 67 10.61 -0.17 -1.52
N SER A 68 11.32 0.96 -1.37
CA SER A 68 12.78 1.01 -1.52
C SER A 68 13.56 0.12 -0.54
N ARG A 69 12.97 -0.20 0.62
CA ARG A 69 13.56 -1.09 1.62
C ARG A 69 13.72 -2.51 1.12
N VAL A 70 12.85 -2.94 0.19
CA VAL A 70 12.92 -4.27 -0.43
C VAL A 70 14.14 -4.37 -1.33
N ASP A 71 14.33 -3.45 -2.28
CA ASP A 71 15.52 -3.47 -3.14
C ASP A 71 16.81 -3.30 -2.33
N THR A 72 16.81 -2.44 -1.29
CA THR A 72 17.98 -2.28 -0.42
C THR A 72 18.41 -3.62 0.21
N ALA A 73 17.46 -4.45 0.62
CA ALA A 73 17.74 -5.75 1.23
C ALA A 73 18.08 -6.83 0.17
N VAL A 74 17.34 -6.85 -0.95
CA VAL A 74 17.41 -7.90 -1.96
C VAL A 74 18.57 -7.70 -2.93
N ASP A 75 18.90 -6.46 -3.32
CA ASP A 75 19.97 -6.19 -4.28
C ASP A 75 21.33 -6.73 -3.78
N MET A 76 21.59 -6.64 -2.47
CA MET A 76 22.78 -7.21 -1.85
C MET A 76 22.83 -8.74 -1.94
N ALA A 77 21.67 -9.41 -1.86
CA ALA A 77 21.58 -10.85 -1.99
C ALA A 77 21.76 -11.27 -3.45
N LEU A 78 21.13 -10.55 -4.38
CA LEU A 78 21.24 -10.75 -5.83
C LEU A 78 22.69 -10.65 -6.32
N GLU A 79 23.44 -9.66 -5.83
CA GLU A 79 24.87 -9.53 -6.15
C GLU A 79 25.65 -10.80 -5.76
N LYS A 80 25.43 -11.29 -4.54
CA LYS A 80 26.14 -12.46 -3.99
C LYS A 80 25.83 -13.75 -4.74
N ILE A 81 24.63 -13.87 -5.30
CA ILE A 81 24.22 -15.05 -6.08
C ILE A 81 24.43 -14.87 -7.60
N GLY A 82 25.09 -13.78 -8.03
CA GLY A 82 25.48 -13.58 -9.42
C GLY A 82 24.35 -13.10 -10.34
N HIS A 83 23.35 -12.39 -9.80
CA HIS A 83 22.20 -11.85 -10.54
C HIS A 83 22.07 -10.31 -10.44
N PRO A 84 23.14 -9.53 -10.70
CA PRO A 84 23.09 -8.07 -10.63
C PRO A 84 22.13 -7.44 -11.66
N GLU A 85 21.84 -8.13 -12.77
CA GLU A 85 21.00 -7.66 -13.88
C GLU A 85 19.51 -7.48 -13.51
N ILE A 86 19.07 -8.04 -12.38
CA ILE A 86 17.70 -7.90 -11.86
C ILE A 86 17.60 -6.97 -10.64
N GLN A 87 18.70 -6.34 -10.22
CA GLN A 87 18.67 -5.33 -9.16
C GLN A 87 17.75 -4.15 -9.50
N GLY A 88 17.10 -3.57 -8.49
CA GLY A 88 16.18 -2.44 -8.64
C GLY A 88 14.83 -2.77 -9.31
N LYS A 89 14.56 -4.05 -9.63
CA LYS A 89 13.30 -4.50 -10.23
C LYS A 89 12.35 -5.16 -9.22
N ILE A 90 12.88 -5.66 -8.11
CA ILE A 90 12.14 -6.55 -7.20
C ILE A 90 11.08 -5.79 -6.41
N ALA A 91 11.41 -4.61 -5.87
CA ALA A 91 10.44 -3.80 -5.11
C ALA A 91 9.24 -3.37 -5.97
N ILE A 92 9.48 -3.00 -7.23
CA ILE A 92 8.41 -2.63 -8.18
C ILE A 92 7.55 -3.86 -8.51
N ALA A 93 8.18 -5.01 -8.78
CA ALA A 93 7.45 -6.25 -9.06
C ALA A 93 6.57 -6.66 -7.86
N ASN A 94 7.11 -6.60 -6.65
CA ASN A 94 6.38 -6.87 -5.41
C ASN A 94 5.19 -5.92 -5.22
N ALA A 95 5.39 -4.62 -5.46
CA ALA A 95 4.31 -3.63 -5.38
C ALA A 95 3.21 -3.86 -6.44
N LYS A 96 3.57 -4.25 -7.67
CA LYS A 96 2.60 -4.63 -8.72
C LYS A 96 1.76 -5.84 -8.30
N VAL A 97 2.39 -6.86 -7.72
CA VAL A 97 1.71 -8.05 -7.22
C VAL A 97 0.76 -7.67 -6.07
N ALA A 98 1.19 -6.81 -5.14
CA ALA A 98 0.33 -6.29 -4.08
C ALA A 98 -0.86 -5.49 -4.64
N TYR A 99 -0.67 -4.70 -5.70
CA TYR A 99 -1.76 -3.97 -6.35
C TYR A 99 -2.75 -4.89 -7.07
N ALA A 100 -2.26 -5.93 -7.75
CA ALA A 100 -3.14 -6.95 -8.34
C ALA A 100 -4.01 -7.61 -7.26
N ARG A 101 -3.39 -8.00 -6.15
CA ARG A 101 -4.08 -8.61 -5.01
C ARG A 101 -5.07 -7.66 -4.34
N PHE A 102 -4.75 -6.38 -4.23
CA PHE A 102 -5.67 -5.33 -3.79
C PHE A 102 -6.96 -5.33 -4.63
N ARG A 103 -6.83 -5.34 -5.97
CA ARG A 103 -8.01 -5.34 -6.85
C ARG A 103 -8.87 -6.59 -6.67
N GLU A 104 -8.25 -7.75 -6.45
CA GLU A 104 -8.97 -8.99 -6.18
C GLU A 104 -9.74 -8.93 -4.86
N ILE A 105 -9.09 -8.51 -3.77
CA ILE A 105 -9.70 -8.47 -2.43
C ILE A 105 -10.86 -7.45 -2.37
N PHE A 106 -10.71 -6.28 -2.99
CA PHE A 106 -11.73 -5.24 -3.02
C PHE A 106 -12.66 -5.38 -4.24
N SER A 107 -13.14 -6.60 -4.47
CA SER A 107 -14.09 -6.94 -5.53
C SER A 107 -15.01 -8.09 -5.11
N GLY A 108 -16.07 -8.31 -5.90
CA GLY A 108 -17.01 -9.40 -5.67
C GLY A 108 -18.03 -9.13 -4.58
N GLU A 109 -18.93 -10.11 -4.38
CA GLU A 109 -20.18 -9.92 -3.65
C GLU A 109 -19.99 -9.41 -2.21
N ARG A 110 -18.99 -9.93 -1.49
CA ARG A 110 -18.67 -9.49 -0.12
C ARG A 110 -18.36 -7.99 -0.07
N TRP A 111 -17.54 -7.52 -1.01
CA TRP A 111 -17.17 -6.11 -1.09
C TRP A 111 -18.32 -5.25 -1.60
N ASP A 112 -19.06 -5.70 -2.61
CA ASP A 112 -20.17 -4.95 -3.21
C ASP A 112 -21.27 -4.63 -2.17
N ARG A 113 -21.52 -5.52 -1.21
CA ARG A 113 -22.44 -5.27 -0.08
C ARG A 113 -21.98 -4.10 0.78
N LEU A 114 -20.68 -3.95 1.05
CA LEU A 114 -20.13 -2.83 1.81
C LEU A 114 -20.19 -1.53 1.00
N VAL A 115 -19.90 -1.60 -0.31
CA VAL A 115 -20.00 -0.46 -1.22
C VAL A 115 -21.42 0.09 -1.30
N ALA A 116 -22.44 -0.78 -1.29
CA ALA A 116 -23.85 -0.37 -1.24
C ALA A 116 -24.18 0.50 -0.01
N HIS A 117 -23.37 0.42 1.05
CA HIS A 117 -23.46 1.25 2.26
C HIS A 117 -22.42 2.38 2.31
N GLY A 118 -21.75 2.67 1.19
CA GLY A 118 -20.81 3.78 1.04
C GLY A 118 -19.37 3.47 1.46
N ALA A 119 -19.02 2.21 1.72
CA ALA A 119 -17.66 1.84 2.08
C ALA A 119 -16.64 2.24 1.00
N ARG A 120 -15.45 2.64 1.44
CA ARG A 120 -14.34 3.06 0.57
C ARG A 120 -13.26 1.98 0.60
N VAL A 121 -12.59 1.74 -0.51
CA VAL A 121 -11.44 0.81 -0.54
C VAL A 121 -10.33 1.29 0.40
N GLN A 122 -9.65 0.36 1.08
CA GLN A 122 -8.40 0.69 1.77
C GLN A 122 -7.31 0.87 0.70
N ARG A 123 -7.00 2.12 0.37
CA ARG A 123 -6.05 2.43 -0.69
C ARG A 123 -4.65 1.90 -0.35
N VAL A 124 -3.97 1.33 -1.34
CA VAL A 124 -2.56 0.98 -1.19
C VAL A 124 -1.73 2.27 -1.16
N LEU A 125 -0.90 2.42 -0.14
CA LEU A 125 0.00 3.56 0.02
C LEU A 125 1.44 3.11 -0.18
N TRP A 126 2.10 3.63 -1.20
CA TRP A 126 3.52 3.38 -1.46
C TRP A 126 4.38 4.20 -0.50
N GLY A 127 4.95 3.52 0.48
CA GLY A 127 5.85 4.08 1.49
C GLY A 127 7.31 3.87 1.12
N SER A 128 8.18 4.77 1.58
CA SER A 128 9.62 4.68 1.33
C SER A 128 9.93 4.61 -0.17
N THR A 129 9.44 5.57 -0.94
CA THR A 129 9.58 5.63 -2.40
C THR A 129 10.72 6.53 -2.87
N GLY A 130 11.56 7.02 -1.95
CA GLY A 130 12.83 7.66 -2.32
C GLY A 130 13.89 6.61 -2.63
N THR A 131 14.50 6.73 -3.80
CA THR A 131 15.61 5.88 -4.26
C THR A 131 16.79 5.92 -3.27
N LYS A 132 17.39 4.76 -2.98
CA LYS A 132 18.51 4.62 -2.02
C LYS A 132 19.84 4.30 -2.69
N ASN A 133 19.79 3.74 -3.90
CA ASN A 133 20.96 3.41 -4.69
C ASN A 133 21.20 4.54 -5.72
N PRO A 134 22.35 5.24 -5.69
CA PRO A 134 22.62 6.36 -6.59
C PRO A 134 22.73 5.96 -8.07
N ARG A 135 22.79 4.65 -8.37
CA ARG A 135 22.76 4.14 -9.75
C ARG A 135 21.36 4.17 -10.37
N TYR A 136 20.30 4.36 -9.57
CA TYR A 136 18.92 4.37 -10.05
C TYR A 136 18.41 5.81 -10.17
N PRO A 137 17.46 6.08 -11.08
CA PRO A 137 16.80 7.39 -11.13
C PRO A 137 16.13 7.73 -9.80
N ASP A 138 16.21 8.99 -9.39
CA ASP A 138 15.59 9.48 -8.15
C ASP A 138 14.06 9.32 -8.13
N THR A 139 13.45 9.26 -9.32
CA THR A 139 12.00 9.11 -9.52
C THR A 139 11.56 7.66 -9.77
N LEU A 140 12.48 6.68 -9.79
CA LEU A 140 12.23 5.30 -10.21
C LEU A 140 10.91 4.71 -9.66
N TYR A 141 10.71 4.79 -8.35
CA TYR A 141 9.53 4.22 -7.70
C TYR A 141 8.26 5.06 -7.89
N VAL A 142 8.41 6.39 -7.94
CA VAL A 142 7.26 7.29 -8.17
C VAL A 142 6.71 7.08 -9.56
N ASP A 143 7.59 7.04 -10.54
CA ASP A 143 7.24 6.92 -11.94
C ASP A 143 6.62 5.57 -12.26
N SER A 144 7.10 4.54 -11.57
CA SER A 144 6.58 3.19 -11.72
C SER A 144 5.23 3.05 -11.03
N LEU A 145 5.04 3.50 -9.80
CA LEU A 145 3.91 3.02 -8.99
C LEU A 145 2.64 3.88 -9.08
N ILE A 146 2.38 4.49 -10.24
CA ILE A 146 1.15 5.27 -10.48
C ILE A 146 0.01 4.32 -10.87
N GLY A 147 -1.02 4.24 -10.03
CA GLY A 147 -2.22 3.45 -10.27
C GLY A 147 -3.46 4.03 -9.62
N ARG A 148 -4.64 3.64 -10.12
CA ARG A 148 -5.94 4.06 -9.56
C ARG A 148 -6.07 3.61 -8.11
N ASP A 149 -6.68 4.43 -7.26
CA ASP A 149 -6.95 4.12 -5.85
C ASP A 149 -5.67 3.81 -5.04
N THR A 150 -4.56 4.43 -5.43
CA THR A 150 -3.29 4.38 -4.68
C THR A 150 -2.90 5.76 -4.14
N VAL A 151 -2.02 5.75 -3.15
CA VAL A 151 -1.39 6.95 -2.59
C VAL A 151 0.12 6.74 -2.65
N ASN A 152 0.89 7.79 -2.92
CA ASN A 152 2.34 7.77 -2.75
C ASN A 152 2.74 8.82 -1.71
N THR A 153 3.47 8.40 -0.68
CA THR A 153 4.03 9.34 0.31
C THR A 153 5.45 9.70 -0.07
N LEU A 154 5.60 10.89 -0.64
CA LEU A 154 6.88 11.40 -1.14
C LEU A 154 7.55 12.29 -0.10
N PRO A 155 8.84 12.09 0.21
CA PRO A 155 9.60 13.12 0.89
C PRO A 155 9.76 14.33 -0.06
N PRO A 156 9.88 15.57 0.46
CA PRO A 156 9.97 16.78 -0.36
C PRO A 156 11.06 16.72 -1.45
N ALA A 157 12.20 16.10 -1.14
CA ALA A 157 13.31 15.92 -2.08
C ALA A 157 12.94 15.06 -3.31
N THR A 158 12.03 14.10 -3.17
CA THR A 158 11.56 13.27 -4.28
C THR A 158 10.44 13.97 -5.08
N LEU A 159 9.74 14.94 -4.48
CA LEU A 159 8.67 15.69 -5.14
C LEU A 159 9.19 16.81 -6.06
N GLN A 160 10.27 17.49 -5.66
CA GLN A 160 10.81 18.65 -6.40
C GLN A 160 11.16 18.36 -7.88
N PRO A 161 11.81 17.23 -8.24
CA PRO A 161 12.11 16.93 -9.64
C PRO A 161 10.86 16.83 -10.53
N SER A 162 9.79 16.20 -10.05
CA SER A 162 8.53 16.06 -10.78
C SER A 162 7.79 17.39 -10.93
N LEU A 163 7.81 18.24 -9.90
CA LEU A 163 7.22 19.59 -9.96
C LEU A 163 7.96 20.52 -10.92
N THR A 164 9.29 20.41 -10.98
CA THR A 164 10.13 21.29 -11.81
C THR A 164 10.03 20.95 -13.29
N THR A 165 9.89 19.66 -13.62
CA THR A 165 9.81 19.21 -15.02
C THR A 165 8.39 19.23 -15.59
N GLY A 166 7.36 19.29 -14.74
CA GLY A 166 5.94 19.24 -15.14
C GLY A 166 5.53 17.91 -15.80
N LYS A 167 6.40 16.91 -15.79
CA LYS A 167 6.19 15.61 -16.43
C LYS A 167 5.83 14.58 -15.37
N TRP A 168 4.58 14.14 -15.40
CA TRP A 168 4.12 12.98 -14.65
C TRP A 168 3.97 11.80 -15.62
N PRO A 169 4.55 10.63 -15.32
CA PRO A 169 4.34 9.44 -16.14
C PRO A 169 2.88 8.98 -16.09
N LYS A 170 2.46 8.27 -17.14
CA LYS A 170 1.09 7.77 -17.27
C LYS A 170 0.84 6.64 -16.27
N SER A 171 -0.33 6.65 -15.64
CA SER A 171 -0.78 5.56 -14.77
C SER A 171 -0.80 4.24 -15.51
N TRP A 172 -0.49 3.15 -14.81
CA TRP A 172 -0.78 1.81 -15.31
C TRP A 172 -2.31 1.63 -15.26
N SER A 173 -2.95 1.69 -16.42
CA SER A 173 -4.38 1.40 -16.63
C SER A 173 -4.65 -0.10 -16.53
#